data_AF-A0A4R6YIN8-F1
#
_entry.id   AF-A0A4R6YIN8-F1
#
_cell.length_a   1.000
_cell.length_b   1.000
_cell.length_c   1.000
_cell.angle_alpha   90.00
_cell.angle_beta   90.00
_cell.angle_gamma   90.00
#
_symmetry.space_group_name_H-M   'P 1'
#
loop_
_entity.id
_entity.type
_entity.pdbx_description
1 polymer ?
#
loop_
_entity_poly.entity_id
_entity_poly.type
_entity_poly.pdbx_seq_one_letter_code
_entity_poly.pdbx_strand_id
1 'polypeptide(L)'
;MAKAKHRSSTTDKRITVGASHYPTLRDRDQVGDRDVPYIRLHGHWLQWAGFPPNGRIRVRVLHGCLVMTCEAPPATKTRRR
;
A
#
# COMPACT_ATOMS: atom_id res chain seq x y z
N MET A 1 16.54 -10.97 30.46
CA MET A 1 15.97 -11.60 29.24
C MET A 1 14.46 -11.40 29.24
N ALA A 2 13.93 -10.38 28.57
CA ALA A 2 12.48 -10.20 28.41
C ALA A 2 12.17 -9.91 26.94
N LYS A 3 11.60 -10.91 26.25
CA LYS A 3 11.09 -10.73 24.89
C LYS A 3 9.79 -9.91 25.01
N ALA A 4 9.83 -8.66 24.57
CA ALA A 4 8.64 -7.82 24.50
C ALA A 4 7.61 -8.48 23.56
N LYS A 5 6.53 -8.99 24.15
CA LYS A 5 5.36 -9.46 23.42
C LYS A 5 4.72 -8.23 22.78
N HIS A 6 4.93 -8.04 21.48
CA HIS A 6 4.17 -7.06 20.70
C HIS A 6 2.70 -7.48 20.73
N ARG A 7 1.95 -6.91 21.68
CA ARG A 7 0.49 -7.03 21.73
C ARG A 7 0.01 -6.34 20.45
N SER A 8 -0.43 -7.12 19.47
CA SER A 8 -1.12 -6.61 18.30
C SER A 8 -2.38 -5.92 18.78
N SER A 9 -2.27 -4.66 19.18
CA SER A 9 -3.44 -3.84 19.41
C SER A 9 -3.98 -3.55 18.02
N THR A 10 -5.09 -4.19 17.66
CA THR A 10 -5.82 -3.89 16.43
C THR A 10 -6.32 -2.45 16.54
N THR A 11 -5.47 -1.50 16.18
CA THR A 11 -5.87 -0.09 16.23
C THR A 11 -6.50 0.22 14.90
N ASP A 12 -7.82 0.44 14.92
CA ASP A 12 -8.51 1.02 13.77
C ASP A 12 -7.80 2.33 13.38
N LYS A 13 -7.60 2.52 12.08
CA LYS A 13 -7.03 3.72 11.48
C LYS A 13 -7.97 4.21 10.40
N ARG A 14 -8.59 5.36 10.66
CA ARG A 14 -9.38 6.10 9.67
C ARG A 14 -8.46 7.00 8.87
N ILE A 15 -8.51 6.88 7.56
CA ILE A 15 -7.76 7.67 6.60
C ILE A 15 -8.68 8.18 5.50
N THR A 16 -8.35 9.34 4.95
CA THR A 16 -9.12 9.96 3.86
C THR A 16 -8.50 9.63 2.51
N VAL A 17 -9.33 9.29 1.54
CA VAL A 17 -8.91 9.15 0.14
C VAL A 17 -8.60 10.54 -0.40
N GLY A 18 -7.38 10.75 -0.89
CA GLY A 18 -6.98 11.99 -1.55
C GLY A 18 -7.29 11.94 -3.05
N ALA A 19 -7.22 13.09 -3.71
CA ALA A 19 -7.31 13.21 -5.16
C ALA A 19 -5.99 13.78 -5.73
N SER A 20 -5.47 13.14 -6.77
CA SER A 20 -4.33 13.62 -7.54
C SER A 20 -4.82 14.16 -8.87
N HIS A 21 -4.49 15.42 -9.15
CA HIS A 21 -4.76 16.07 -10.41
C HIS A 21 -3.65 15.73 -11.40
N TYR A 22 -3.96 14.98 -12.45
CA TYR A 22 -3.04 14.77 -13.58
C TYR A 22 -3.35 15.77 -14.69
N PRO A 23 -2.47 16.76 -14.96
CA PRO A 23 -2.64 17.57 -16.15
C PRO A 23 -2.47 16.66 -17.38
N THR A 24 -3.50 16.56 -18.21
CA THR A 24 -3.48 15.75 -19.43
C THR A 24 -2.44 16.32 -20.40
N LEU A 25 -1.31 15.63 -20.57
CA LEU A 25 -0.35 15.94 -21.62
C LEU A 25 -0.90 15.41 -22.95
N ARG A 26 -1.59 16.31 -23.67
CA ARG A 26 -1.92 16.26 -25.11
C ARG A 26 -2.28 14.88 -25.69
N ASP A 27 -3.58 14.59 -25.79
CA ASP A 27 -4.16 14.21 -27.07
C ASP A 27 -5.67 14.51 -27.11
N ARG A 28 -6.18 14.68 -28.33
CA ARG A 28 -7.14 15.72 -28.74
C ARG A 28 -8.61 15.61 -28.30
N ASP A 29 -9.04 14.67 -27.47
CA ASP A 29 -10.49 14.46 -27.20
C ASP A 29 -10.87 14.04 -25.77
N GLN A 30 -10.03 14.33 -24.77
CA GLN A 30 -10.41 14.11 -23.36
C GLN A 30 -10.31 15.42 -22.56
N VAL A 31 -11.31 16.27 -22.76
CA VAL A 31 -11.58 17.43 -21.90
C VAL A 31 -12.03 16.90 -20.54
N GLY A 32 -11.15 17.00 -19.55
CA GLY A 32 -11.51 16.71 -18.17
C GLY A 32 -10.26 16.57 -17.33
N ASP A 33 -9.98 17.61 -16.55
CA ASP A 33 -9.22 17.48 -15.32
C ASP A 33 -9.77 16.28 -14.54
N ARG A 34 -9.01 15.19 -14.49
CA ARG A 34 -9.47 13.94 -13.92
C ARG A 34 -8.83 13.77 -12.55
N ASP A 35 -9.66 13.97 -11.53
CA ASP A 35 -9.32 13.57 -10.18
C ASP A 35 -9.07 12.07 -10.13
N VAL A 36 -7.81 11.69 -9.89
CA VAL A 36 -7.42 10.30 -9.67
C VAL A 36 -7.40 10.04 -8.17
N PRO A 37 -8.28 9.17 -7.63
CA PRO A 37 -8.30 8.87 -6.21
C PRO A 37 -7.05 8.08 -5.81
N TYR A 38 -6.46 8.43 -4.67
CA TYR A 38 -5.34 7.70 -4.09
C TYR A 38 -5.46 7.59 -2.57
N ILE A 39 -4.81 6.57 -2.02
CA ILE A 39 -4.75 6.33 -0.58
C ILE A 39 -3.33 6.61 -0.09
N ARG A 40 -3.18 7.52 0.89
CA ARG A 40 -1.90 7.82 1.52
C ARG A 40 -1.77 7.11 2.87
N LEU A 41 -1.01 6.03 2.92
CA LEU A 41 -0.66 5.34 4.17
C LEU A 41 0.69 5.83 4.67
N HIS A 42 0.74 6.38 5.88
CA HIS A 42 1.98 6.84 6.50
C HIS A 42 1.97 6.61 8.02
N GLY A 43 3.15 6.35 8.59
CA GLY A 43 3.37 6.18 10.02
C GLY A 43 4.05 4.86 10.40
N HIS A 44 4.68 4.84 11.58
CA HIS A 44 5.43 3.67 12.09
C HIS A 44 4.56 2.41 12.27
N TRP A 45 3.23 2.57 12.35
CA TRP A 45 2.29 1.45 12.44
C TRP A 45 2.32 0.53 11.21
N LEU A 46 2.72 1.04 10.04
CA LEU A 46 2.91 0.21 8.84
C LEU A 46 4.05 -0.78 9.02
N GLN A 47 5.17 -0.32 9.58
CA GLN A 47 6.31 -1.18 9.90
C GLN A 47 5.91 -2.25 10.93
N TRP A 48 5.12 -1.88 11.95
CA TRP A 48 4.60 -2.82 12.94
C TRP A 48 3.60 -3.82 12.33
N ALA A 49 2.85 -3.41 11.32
CA ALA A 49 1.94 -4.28 10.56
C ALA A 49 2.67 -5.17 9.52
N GLY A 50 4.00 -5.06 9.42
CA GLY A 50 4.81 -5.89 8.53
C GLY A 50 5.01 -5.32 7.13
N PHE A 51 4.69 -4.04 6.89
CA PHE A 51 4.94 -3.31 5.64
C PHE A 51 6.28 -2.55 5.72
N PRO A 52 7.42 -3.13 5.29
CA PRO A 52 8.69 -2.45 5.33
C PRO A 52 8.78 -1.37 4.23
N PRO A 53 9.65 -0.35 4.42
CA PRO A 53 10.01 0.57 3.35
C PRO A 53 10.53 -0.20 2.12
N ASN A 54 10.14 0.24 0.93
CA ASN A 54 10.49 -0.40 -0.35
C ASN A 54 10.00 -1.85 -0.49
N GLY A 55 9.14 -2.33 0.41
CA GLY A 55 8.49 -3.63 0.31
C GLY A 55 7.50 -3.69 -0.83
N ARG A 56 7.28 -4.89 -1.38
CA ARG A 56 6.21 -5.12 -2.36
C ARG A 56 4.91 -5.43 -1.63
N ILE A 57 3.82 -4.88 -2.14
CA ILE A 57 2.48 -5.05 -1.59
C ILE A 57 1.59 -5.59 -2.69
N ARG A 58 0.87 -6.66 -2.40
CA ARG A 58 -0.23 -7.15 -3.22
C ARG A 58 -1.52 -6.47 -2.75
N VAL A 59 -2.23 -5.85 -3.69
CA VAL A 59 -3.54 -5.26 -3.46
C VAL A 59 -4.58 -6.08 -4.21
N ARG A 60 -5.57 -6.62 -3.50
CA ARG A 60 -6.75 -7.25 -4.10
C ARG A 60 -7.91 -6.27 -3.99
N VAL A 61 -8.55 -6.01 -5.13
CA VAL A 61 -9.66 -5.05 -5.24
C VAL A 61 -10.97 -5.82 -5.27
N LEU A 62 -11.88 -5.45 -4.37
CA LEU A 62 -13.26 -5.93 -4.28
C LEU A 62 -14.17 -4.70 -4.20
N HIS A 63 -15.47 -4.88 -4.47
CA HIS A 63 -16.41 -3.76 -4.36
C HIS A 63 -16.45 -3.23 -2.91
N GLY A 64 -16.10 -1.96 -2.72
CA GLY A 64 -16.05 -1.32 -1.40
C GLY A 64 -14.95 -1.83 -0.46
N CYS A 65 -14.01 -2.68 -0.93
CA CYS A 65 -13.00 -3.29 -0.07
C CYS A 65 -11.66 -3.46 -0.79
N LEU A 66 -10.58 -3.04 -0.13
CA LEU A 66 -9.21 -3.29 -0.56
C LEU A 66 -8.53 -4.18 0.47
N VAL A 67 -7.99 -5.31 0.02
CA VAL A 67 -7.16 -6.19 0.84
C VAL A 67 -5.71 -5.99 0.44
N MET A 68 -4.92 -5.45 1.37
CA MET A 68 -3.49 -5.21 1.18
C MET A 68 -2.68 -6.23 1.98
N THR A 69 -1.73 -6.89 1.32
CA THR A 69 -0.84 -7.87 1.95
C THR A 69 0.59 -7.65 1.50
N CYS A 70 1.56 -7.68 2.41
CA CYS A 70 2.97 -7.67 2.05
C CYS A 70 3.34 -8.93 1.28
N GLU A 71 4.06 -8.75 0.18
CA GLU A 71 4.65 -9.86 -0.53
C GLU A 71 6.01 -10.15 0.09
N ALA A 72 6.26 -11.41 0.42
CA ALA A 72 7.60 -11.84 0.78
C ALA A 72 8.52 -11.60 -0.43
N PRO A 73 9.79 -11.21 -0.22
CA PRO A 73 10.73 -11.12 -1.32
C PRO A 73 10.76 -12.46 -2.07
N PRO A 74 10.76 -12.46 -3.41
CA PRO A 74 10.76 -13.70 -4.16
C PRO A 74 11.95 -14.54 -3.70
N ALA A 75 11.69 -15.76 -3.22
CA ALA A 75 12.75 -16.66 -2.80
C ALA A 75 13.73 -16.78 -3.95
N THR A 76 14.92 -16.22 -3.79
CA THR A 76 16.03 -16.38 -4.71
C THR A 76 16.30 -17.87 -4.74
N LYS A 77 15.84 -18.54 -5.79
CA LYS A 77 16.19 -19.94 -6.05
C LYS A 77 17.72 -19.96 -6.17
N THR A 78 18.40 -20.36 -5.09
CA THR A 78 19.80 -20.75 -5.13
C THR A 78 19.90 -21.85 -6.17
N ARG A 79 20.35 -21.47 -7.37
CA ARG A 79 20.67 -22.39 -8.45
C ARG A 79 21.83 -23.23 -7.94
N ARG A 80 21.53 -24.37 -7.32
CA ARG A 80 22.50 -25.43 -7.03
C ARG A 80 23.12 -25.80 -8.38
N ARG A 81 24.40 -25.46 -8.53
CA ARG A 81 25.26 -25.97 -9.59
C ARG A 81 25.96 -27.21 -9.06
#